data_AF-A0A7J8RXT1-F1
#
_entry.id   AF-A0A7J8RXT1-F1
#
_cell.length_a   1.000
_cell.length_b   1.000
_cell.length_c   1.000
_cell.angle_alpha   90.00
_cell.angle_beta   90.00
_cell.angle_gamma   90.00
#
_symmetry.space_group_name_H-M   'P 1'
#
loop_
_entity.id
_entity.type
_entity.pdbx_description
1 polymer ?
#
loop_
_entity_poly.entity_id
_entity_poly.type
_entity_poly.pdbx_seq_one_letter_code
_entity_poly.pdbx_strand_id
1 'polypeptide(L)' 'MIELFLINHGVILFNKGYKRIIIMTDNLEVAQILTDMDWKIQGSLCSEELFVSCIQKGNGG' A
#
# COMPACT_ATOMS: atom_id res chain seq x y z
N MET A 1 5.71 11.23 9.19
CA MET A 1 6.84 10.59 8.47
C MET A 1 6.24 9.75 7.35
N ILE A 2 6.72 9.94 6.12
CA ILE A 2 6.28 9.18 4.95
C ILE A 2 7.44 8.27 4.57
N GLU A 3 7.15 6.99 4.39
CA GLU A 3 8.08 5.97 3.88
C GLU A 3 7.63 5.55 2.49
N LEU A 4 8.59 5.33 1.61
CA LEU A 4 8.37 4.95 0.21
C LEU A 4 9.12 3.67 -0.09
N PHE A 5 8.42 2.69 -0.64
CA PHE A 5 8.98 1.42 -1.07
C PHE A 5 8.73 1.23 -2.56
N LEU A 6 9.79 0.94 -3.31
CA LEU A 6 9.70 0.57 -4.71
C LEU A 6 9.53 -0.95 -4.79
N ILE A 7 8.55 -1.40 -5.56
CA ILE A 7 8.32 -2.80 -5.87
C ILE A 7 8.40 -3.01 -7.38
N ASN A 8 8.58 -4.25 -7.80
CA ASN A 8 8.42 -4.55 -9.22
C ASN A 8 6.99 -4.18 -9.63
N HIS A 9 6.83 -3.43 -10.72
CA HIS A 9 5.53 -2.94 -11.21
C HIS A 9 4.82 -1.87 -10.34
N GLY A 10 5.50 -1.18 -9.42
CA GLY A 10 4.82 -0.14 -8.64
C GLY A 10 5.57 0.53 -7.49
N VAL A 11 4.83 1.27 -6.68
CA VAL A 11 5.29 2.01 -5.51
C VAL A 11 4.30 1.84 -4.37
N ILE A 12 4.81 1.68 -3.15
CA ILE A 12 4.04 1.68 -1.91
C ILE A 12 4.43 2.90 -1.10
N LEU A 13 3.45 3.73 -0.76
CA LEU A 13 3.59 4.87 0.14
C LEU A 13 2.96 4.52 1.47
N PHE A 14 3.75 4.60 2.54
CA PHE A 14 3.27 4.41 3.89
C PHE A 14 3.37 5.70 4.69
N ASN A 15 2.24 6.15 5.22
CA ASN A 15 2.20 7.32 6.08
C ASN A 15 1.87 6.92 7.51
N LYS A 16 2.92 6.79 8.33
CA LYS A 16 2.83 6.45 9.77
C LYS A 16 1.91 7.40 10.54
N GLY A 17 1.87 8.68 10.17
CA GLY A 17 1.06 9.69 10.87
C GLY A 17 -0.44 9.54 10.64
N TYR A 18 -0.84 9.02 9.46
CA TYR A 18 -2.24 8.84 9.08
C TYR A 18 -2.66 7.36 9.03
N LYS A 19 -1.79 6.43 9.45
CA LYS A 19 -2.00 4.97 9.41
C LYS A 19 -2.54 4.48 8.06
N ARG A 20 -2.00 5.02 6.97
CA ARG A 20 -2.49 4.76 5.60
C ARG A 20 -1.40 4.17 4.73
N ILE A 21 -1.75 3.12 3.99
CA ILE A 21 -0.93 2.53 2.93
C ILE A 21 -1.59 2.84 1.59
N ILE A 22 -0.83 3.43 0.68
CA ILE A 22 -1.25 3.68 -0.70
C ILE A 22 -0.36 2.85 -1.61
N ILE A 23 -0.98 1.98 -2.40
CA ILE A 23 -0.29 1.14 -3.38
C ILE A 23 -0.62 1.69 -4.76
N MET A 24 0.40 1.99 -5.54
CA MET A 24 0.27 2.39 -6.94
C MET A 24 1.00 1.35 -7.78
N THR A 25 0.25 0.57 -8.55
CA THR A 25 0.81 -0.48 -9.40
C THR A 25 0.02 -0.57 -10.70
N ASP A 26 0.70 -0.96 -11.79
CA ASP A 26 0.05 -1.25 -13.07
C ASP A 26 -0.33 -2.73 -13.22
N ASN A 27 0.05 -3.57 -12.25
CA ASN A 27 -0.21 -5.00 -12.25
C ASN A 27 -1.34 -5.36 -11.27
N LEU A 28 -2.44 -5.91 -11.82
CA LEU A 28 -3.62 -6.29 -11.06
C LEU A 28 -3.37 -7.41 -10.05
N GLU A 29 -2.55 -8.40 -10.40
CA GLU A 29 -2.23 -9.52 -9.51
C GLU A 29 -1.42 -9.03 -8.31
N VAL A 30 -0.44 -8.16 -8.56
CA VAL A 30 0.35 -7.50 -7.50
C VAL A 30 -0.55 -6.65 -6.60
N ALA A 31 -1.51 -5.89 -7.18
CA ALA A 31 -2.48 -5.11 -6.43
C ALA A 31 -3.32 -5.98 -5.47
N GLN A 32 -3.82 -7.11 -5.96
CA GLN A 32 -4.63 -8.04 -5.17
C GLN A 32 -3.82 -8.63 -4.02
N ILE A 33 -2.64 -9.18 -4.30
CA ILE A 33 -1.76 -9.77 -3.29
C ILE A 33 -1.44 -8.74 -2.19
N LEU A 34 -1.08 -7.51 -2.56
CA LEU A 34 -0.71 -6.47 -1.59
C LEU A 34 -1.91 -5.93 -0.79
N THR A 35 -3.12 -5.98 -1.34
CA THR A 35 -4.34 -5.57 -0.63
C THR A 35 -4.76 -6.64 0.39
N ASP A 36 -4.53 -7.92 0.06
CA ASP A 36 -4.85 -9.05 0.94
C ASP A 36 -3.78 -9.32 2.01
N MET A 37 -2.61 -8.67 1.93
CA MET A 37 -1.55 -8.79 2.94
C MET A 37 -1.98 -8.19 4.29
N ASP A 38 -1.70 -8.93 5.37
CA ASP A 38 -1.79 -8.41 6.73
C ASP A 38 -0.57 -7.51 7.03
N TRP A 39 -0.74 -6.20 6.86
CA TRP A 39 0.31 -5.21 7.05
C TRP A 39 0.61 -4.99 8.53
N LYS A 40 1.62 -5.69 9.06
CA LYS A 40 2.12 -5.48 10.42
C LYS A 40 3.18 -4.38 10.45
N ILE A 41 2.86 -3.25 11.07
CA ILE A 41 3.82 -2.17 11.31
C ILE A 41 4.64 -2.53 12.55
N GLN A 42 5.95 -2.75 12.40
CA GLN A 42 6.86 -2.90 13.54
C GLN A 42 7.01 -1.57 14.27
N GLY A 43 6.71 -1.58 15.57
CA GLY A 43 6.72 -0.41 16.45
C GLY A 43 5.31 0.08 16.75
N SER A 44 4.76 -0.46 17.85
CA SER A 44 3.64 0.02 18.68
C SER A 44 2.52 0.85 18.03
N LEU A 45 1.28 0.41 18.28
CA LEU A 45 -0.02 1.11 18.08
C LEU A 45 -0.85 0.70 16.85
N CYS A 46 -1.07 -0.59 16.59
CA CYS A 46 -2.18 -1.00 15.73
C CYS A 46 -2.96 -2.17 16.34
N SER A 47 -3.78 -1.84 17.33
CA SER A 47 -5.07 -2.51 17.58
C SER A 47 -6.21 -1.84 16.78
N GLU A 48 -5.87 -1.03 15.79
CA GLU A 48 -6.81 -0.20 15.03
C GLU A 48 -6.62 -0.43 13.53
N GLU A 49 -7.72 -0.32 12.79
CA GLU A 49 -7.83 -0.63 11.36
C GLU A 49 -6.86 0.20 10.51
N LEU A 50 -6.17 -0.49 9.59
CA LEU A 50 -5.28 0.09 8.59
C LEU A 50 -6.08 0.32 7.30
N PHE A 51 -6.00 1.52 6.75
CA PHE A 51 -6.64 1.82 5.47
C PHE A 51 -5.66 1.59 4.33
N VAL A 52 -5.93 0.56 3.53
CA VAL A 52 -5.18 0.24 2.31
C VAL A 52 -5.98 0.73 1.10
N SER A 53 -5.34 1.51 0.23
CA SER A 53 -5.94 1.94 -1.03
C SER A 53 -5.01 1.59 -2.17
N CYS A 54 -5.52 0.80 -3.12
CA CYS A 54 -4.80 0.47 -4.35
C CYS A 54 -5.32 1.33 -5.50
N ILE A 55 -4.41 2.00 -6.19
CA ILE A 55 -4.68 2.80 -7.38
C ILE A 55 -4.03 2.09 -8.56
N GLN A 56 -4.85 1.43 -9.39
CA GLN A 56 -4.38 0.87 -10.64
C GLN A 56 -4.34 1.97 -11.69
N LYS A 57 -3.19 2.14 -12.35
CA LYS A 57 -3.13 2.98 -13.54
C LYS A 57 -3.94 2.29 -14.63
N GLY A 58 -5.13 2.82 -14.93
CA GLY A 58 -5.88 2.38 -16.10
C GLY A 58 -5.04 2.63 -17.34
N ASN A 59 -4.86 1.59 -18.18
CA ASN A 59 -4.33 1.78 -19.52
C ASN A 59 -5.33 2.67 -20.26
N GLY A 60 -4.98 3.95 -20.46
CA GLY A 60 -5.75 4.83 -21.33
C GLY A 60 -5.80 4.19 -22.71
N GLY A 61 -7.01 3.98 -23.22
CA GLY A 61 -7.27 3.43 -24.55
C GLY A 61 -6.80 4.34 -25.68
#